data_AF-N8YP39-F1
#
_entry.id   AF-N8YP39-F1
#
_cell.length_a   1.000
_cell.length_b   1.000
_cell.length_c   1.000
_cell.angle_alpha   90.00
_cell.angle_beta   90.00
_cell.angle_gamma   90.00
#
_symmetry.space_group_name_H-M   'P 1'
#
loop_
_entity.id
_entity.type
_entity.pdbx_description
1 polymer ?
#
loop_
_entity_poly.entity_id
_entity_poly.type
_entity_poly.pdbx_seq_one_letter_code
_entity_poly.pdbx_strand_id
1 'polypeptide(L)'
;MEKQIKIQDIDISTTPSVIAQNVFLQAVSPIVAVLEKDGRESVKEFTFCSMWLAMGLYINNLSTSDAEKALKHATSNVIKELKKMRGEG
;
A
#
# COMPACT_ATOMS: atom_id res chain seq x y z
N MET A 1 9.93 -21.09 -15.82
CA MET A 1 11.06 -20.52 -15.07
C MET A 1 10.53 -19.34 -14.28
N GLU A 2 10.26 -19.51 -12.98
CA GLU A 2 9.73 -18.44 -12.14
C GLU A 2 10.79 -17.35 -11.99
N LYS A 3 10.44 -16.10 -12.33
CA LYS A 3 11.34 -14.96 -12.11
C LYS A 3 11.33 -14.63 -10.62
N GLN A 4 12.38 -15.04 -9.91
CA GLN A 4 12.60 -14.59 -8.54
C GLN A 4 12.80 -13.08 -8.52
N ILE A 5 11.94 -12.37 -7.79
CA ILE A 5 12.08 -10.94 -7.54
C ILE A 5 13.12 -10.79 -6.43
N LYS A 6 14.27 -10.16 -6.75
CA LYS A 6 15.31 -9.84 -5.78
C LYS A 6 15.04 -8.47 -5.17
N ILE A 7 14.66 -8.43 -3.90
CA ILE A 7 14.57 -7.20 -3.11
C ILE A 7 16.00 -6.88 -2.63
N GLN A 8 16.49 -5.68 -2.92
CA GLN A 8 17.82 -5.22 -2.47
C GLN A 8 17.72 -4.66 -1.03
N ASP A 9 18.86 -4.54 -0.36
CA ASP A 9 18.92 -3.97 0.99
C ASP A 9 18.43 -2.52 1.00
N ILE A 10 17.47 -2.23 1.87
CA ILE A 10 16.90 -0.89 2.03
C ILE A 10 17.66 -0.18 3.14
N ASP A 11 18.32 0.93 2.81
CA ASP A 11 18.95 1.79 3.81
C ASP A 11 17.89 2.45 4.70
N ILE A 12 17.90 2.08 5.98
CA ILE A 12 16.98 2.58 7.00
C ILE A 12 17.52 3.80 7.78
N SER A 13 18.73 4.28 7.46
CA SER A 13 19.35 5.43 8.13
C SER A 13 18.87 6.79 7.60
N THR A 14 18.03 6.79 6.58
CA THR A 14 17.48 7.98 5.91
C THR A 14 16.09 8.36 6.43
N THR A 15 15.49 9.39 5.83
CA THR A 15 14.16 9.87 6.22
C THR A 15 13.07 8.83 5.93
N PRO A 16 12.00 8.76 6.74
CA PRO A 16 10.91 7.80 6.52
C PRO A 16 10.27 7.85 5.13
N SER A 17 10.16 9.04 4.53
CA SER A 17 9.65 9.20 3.16
C SER A 17 10.54 8.55 2.11
N VAL A 18 11.87 8.64 2.27
CA VAL A 18 12.84 8.01 1.37
C VAL A 18 12.84 6.49 1.57
N ILE A 19 12.73 6.01 2.80
CA ILE A 19 12.57 4.57 3.09
C ILE A 19 11.32 4.03 2.38
N ALA A 20 10.18 4.70 2.52
CA ALA A 20 8.92 4.30 1.89
C ALA A 20 9.01 4.29 0.35
N GLN A 21 9.65 5.30 -0.25
CA GLN A 21 9.92 5.33 -1.69
C GLN A 21 10.82 4.18 -2.13
N ASN A 22 11.87 3.88 -1.38
CA ASN A 22 12.78 2.77 -1.68
C ASN A 22 12.06 1.41 -1.59
N VAL A 23 11.24 1.19 -0.56
CA VAL A 23 10.39 -0.01 -0.45
C VAL A 23 9.48 -0.13 -1.67
N PHE A 24 8.81 0.96 -2.06
CA PHE A 24 7.93 0.93 -3.22
C PHE A 24 8.70 0.58 -4.50
N LEU A 25 9.80 1.28 -4.80
CA LEU A 25 10.55 1.10 -6.04
C LEU A 25 11.23 -0.28 -6.13
N GLN A 26 11.74 -0.81 -5.02
CA GLN A 26 12.55 -2.03 -5.03
C GLN A 26 11.74 -3.30 -4.77
N ALA A 27 10.63 -3.23 -4.02
CA ALA A 27 9.83 -4.40 -3.68
C ALA A 27 8.47 -4.42 -4.38
N VAL A 28 7.75 -3.28 -4.42
CA VAL A 28 6.36 -3.24 -4.88
C VAL A 28 6.25 -3.04 -6.39
N SER A 29 6.99 -2.08 -6.95
CA SER A 29 6.96 -1.73 -8.37
C SER A 29 7.34 -2.89 -9.31
N PRO A 30 8.33 -3.75 -9.01
CA PRO A 30 8.63 -4.90 -9.84
C PRO A 30 7.48 -5.90 -9.92
N ILE A 31 6.72 -6.07 -8.83
CA ILE A 31 5.55 -6.96 -8.79
C ILE A 31 4.41 -6.35 -9.62
N VAL A 32 4.17 -5.03 -9.49
CA VAL A 32 3.19 -4.31 -10.32
C VAL A 32 3.51 -4.49 -11.80
N ALA A 33 4.77 -4.33 -12.21
CA ALA A 33 5.19 -4.51 -13.61
C ALA A 33 5.02 -5.94 -14.14
N VAL A 34 5.01 -6.95 -13.26
CA VAL A 34 4.67 -8.33 -13.63
C VAL A 34 3.15 -8.46 -13.81
N LEU A 35 2.37 -7.96 -12.86
CA LEU A 35 0.90 -8.08 -12.84
C LEU A 35 0.22 -7.22 -13.92
N GLU A 36 0.85 -6.15 -14.38
CA GLU A 36 0.36 -5.38 -15.53
C GLU A 36 0.17 -6.24 -16.79
N LYS A 37 0.93 -7.35 -16.91
CA LYS A 37 0.81 -8.31 -18.01
C LYS A 37 -0.42 -9.21 -17.89
N ASP A 38 -0.93 -9.39 -16.69
CA ASP A 38 -2.10 -10.22 -16.38
C ASP A 38 -3.39 -9.39 -16.36
N GLY A 39 -3.26 -8.06 -16.19
CA GLY A 39 -4.34 -7.10 -16.38
C GLY A 39 -4.47 -6.08 -15.25
N ARG A 40 -5.18 -4.99 -15.54
CA ARG A 40 -5.35 -3.87 -14.59
C ARG A 40 -6.05 -4.26 -13.29
N GLU A 41 -6.91 -5.27 -13.29
CA GLU A 41 -7.58 -5.73 -12.06
C GLU A 41 -6.60 -6.44 -11.12
N SER A 42 -5.67 -7.25 -11.63
CA SER A 42 -4.64 -7.90 -10.82
C SER A 42 -3.71 -6.89 -10.14
N VAL A 43 -3.40 -5.79 -10.82
CA VAL A 43 -2.62 -4.68 -10.23
C VAL A 43 -3.40 -3.99 -9.11
N LYS A 44 -4.70 -3.74 -9.30
CA LYS A 44 -5.56 -3.13 -8.28
C LYS A 44 -5.67 -4.02 -7.04
N GLU A 45 -5.92 -5.30 -7.23
CA GLU A 45 -6.04 -6.28 -6.14
C GLU A 45 -4.74 -6.37 -5.35
N PHE A 46 -3.59 -6.51 -6.03
CA PHE A 46 -2.30 -6.54 -5.38
C PHE A 46 -1.99 -5.27 -4.60
N THR A 47 -2.26 -4.09 -5.19
CA THR A 47 -2.00 -2.80 -4.54
C THR A 47 -2.90 -2.63 -3.31
N PHE A 48 -4.17 -3.01 -3.41
CA PHE A 48 -5.13 -2.96 -2.31
C PHE A 48 -4.73 -3.89 -1.15
N CYS A 49 -4.40 -5.15 -1.45
CA CYS A 49 -3.96 -6.13 -0.45
C CYS A 49 -2.65 -5.70 0.23
N SER A 50 -1.67 -5.18 -0.53
CA SER A 50 -0.39 -4.70 0.01
C SER A 50 -0.57 -3.50 0.94
N MET A 51 -1.43 -2.55 0.56
CA MET A 51 -1.77 -1.41 1.41
C MET A 51 -2.46 -1.86 2.70
N TRP A 52 -3.40 -2.80 2.62
CA TRP A 52 -4.11 -3.31 3.80
C TRP A 52 -3.18 -4.08 4.76
N LEU A 53 -2.25 -4.87 4.21
CA LEU A 53 -1.23 -5.55 5.00
C LEU A 53 -0.32 -4.55 5.72
N ALA A 54 0.17 -3.52 5.01
CA ALA A 54 0.98 -2.46 5.61
C ALA A 54 0.21 -1.70 6.70
N MET A 55 -1.07 -1.42 6.47
CA MET A 55 -1.97 -0.81 7.44
C MET A 55 -2.14 -1.70 8.69
N GLY A 56 -2.37 -3.01 8.50
CA GLY A 56 -2.49 -3.97 9.60
C GLY A 56 -1.22 -4.10 10.44
N LEU A 57 -0.06 -4.12 9.80
CA LEU A 57 1.24 -4.13 10.48
C LEU A 57 1.51 -2.82 11.23
N TYR A 58 1.14 -1.68 10.64
CA TYR A 58 1.23 -0.37 11.29
C TYR A 58 0.30 -0.27 12.51
N ILE A 59 -0.94 -0.77 12.38
CA ILE A 59 -1.93 -0.83 13.46
C ILE A 59 -1.46 -1.70 14.62
N ASN A 60 -0.85 -2.85 14.32
CA ASN A 60 -0.32 -3.76 15.34
C ASN A 60 0.90 -3.18 16.10
N ASN A 61 1.60 -2.20 15.52
CA ASN A 61 2.70 -1.48 16.16
C ASN A 61 2.26 -0.17 16.86
N LEU A 62 1.00 0.23 16.71
CA LEU A 62 0.38 1.34 17.44
C LEU A 62 -0.42 0.80 18.62
N SER A 63 -0.66 1.65 19.64
CA SER A 63 -1.71 1.34 20.60
C SER A 63 -3.04 1.17 19.84
N THR A 64 -3.78 0.10 20.12
CA THR A 64 -5.01 -0.29 19.38
C THR A 64 -6.01 0.86 19.21
N SER A 65 -6.08 1.79 20.16
CA SER A 65 -6.94 2.98 20.12
C SER A 65 -6.58 3.97 19.01
N ASP A 66 -5.30 4.32 18.86
CA ASP A 66 -4.88 5.36 17.91
C ASP A 66 -4.87 4.82 16.48
N ALA A 67 -4.55 3.53 16.37
CA ALA A 67 -4.62 2.75 15.16
C ALA A 67 -6.05 2.69 14.59
N GLU A 68 -7.04 2.42 15.45
CA GLU A 68 -8.45 2.34 15.07
C GLU A 68 -9.02 3.70 14.66
N LYS A 69 -8.61 4.79 15.34
CA LYS A 69 -8.97 6.17 14.96
C LYS A 69 -8.39 6.55 13.60
N ALA A 70 -7.12 6.27 13.36
CA ALA A 70 -6.46 6.57 12.10
C ALA A 70 -7.09 5.79 10.94
N LEU A 71 -7.39 4.50 11.14
CA LEU A 71 -8.06 3.66 10.14
C LEU A 71 -9.48 4.16 9.83
N LYS A 72 -10.28 4.50 10.85
CA LYS A 72 -11.62 5.06 10.66
C LYS A 72 -11.57 6.38 9.90
N HIS A 73 -10.61 7.25 10.21
CA HIS A 73 -10.46 8.53 9.53
C HIS A 73 -10.07 8.37 8.06
N ALA A 74 -9.05 7.55 7.76
CA ALA A 74 -8.62 7.27 6.40
C ALA A 74 -9.73 6.63 5.56
N THR A 75 -10.43 5.64 6.12
CA THR A 75 -11.56 4.95 5.46
C THR A 75 -12.71 5.91 5.17
N SER A 76 -13.05 6.80 6.11
CA SER A 76 -14.10 7.81 5.92
C SER A 76 -13.77 8.77 4.77
N ASN A 77 -12.51 9.19 4.66
CA ASN A 77 -12.07 10.10 3.59
C ASN A 77 -12.09 9.40 2.22
N VAL A 78 -11.65 8.14 2.13
CA VAL A 78 -11.75 7.35 0.89
C VAL A 78 -13.21 7.18 0.47
N ILE A 79 -14.11 6.85 1.40
CA ILE A 79 -15.55 6.71 1.10
C ILE A 79 -16.14 8.04 0.59
N LYS A 80 -15.78 9.17 1.22
CA LYS A 80 -16.24 10.50 0.76
C LYS A 80 -15.79 10.81 -0.65
N GLU A 81 -14.52 10.56 -0.97
CA GLU A 81 -14.02 10.79 -2.34
C GLU A 81 -14.65 9.84 -3.35
N LEU A 82 -14.89 8.57 -3.00
CA LEU A 82 -15.62 7.62 -3.85
C LEU A 82 -17.06 8.04 -4.12
N LYS A 83 -17.76 8.55 -3.10
CA LYS A 83 -19.12 9.09 -3.24
C LYS A 83 -19.13 10.33 -4.14
N LYS A 84 -18.19 11.25 -3.95
CA LYS A 84 -18.01 12.44 -4.79
C LYS A 84 -17.77 12.07 -6.25
N MET A 85 -16.93 11.07 -6.52
CA MET A 85 -16.70 10.54 -7.87
C MET A 85 -17.94 9.89 -8.50
N ARG A 86 -18.87 9.36 -7.69
CA ARG A 86 -20.17 8.81 -8.14
C ARG A 86 -21.28 9.86 -8.25
N GLY A 87 -21.02 11.13 -7.88
CA GLY A 87 -22.05 12.16 -7.83
C GLY A 87 -23.03 12.03 -6.65
N GLU A 88 -22.69 11.20 -5.67
CA GLU A 88 -23.45 10.96 -4.44
C GLU A 88 -23.00 11.98 -3.38
N GLY A 89 -23.46 13.22 -3.50
CA GLY A 89 -23.18 14.29 -2.52
C GLY A 89 -23.92 14.12 -1.20
#